data_AF-A0A7W0A749-F1
#
_entry.id   AF-A0A7W0A749-F1
#
_cell.length_a   1.000
_cell.length_b   1.000
_cell.length_c   1.000
_cell.angle_alpha   90.00
_cell.angle_beta   90.00
_cell.angle_gamma   90.00
#
_symmetry.space_group_name_H-M   'P 1'
#
loop_
_entity.id
_entity.type
_entity.pdbx_description
1 polymer ?
#
loop_
_entity_poly.entity_id
_entity_poly.type
_entity_poly.pdbx_seq_one_letter_code
_entity_poly.pdbx_strand_id
1 'polypeptide(L)'
;AMQMNGNSELVTIAKYWERWSDPRLIVLVLNNRDLNQVTWEQRAMAGDPKFEAAQGLPDFPYAAYADLIGLRGVRVATPEEIGPAWDAALGADRPVVIEALTDPEVASLPPHITFDQARSLTSALLKRDPGSRDIIRRSFREKIEEFLPHRS
;
A
#
# COMPACT_ATOMS: atom_id res chain seq x y z
N ALA A 1 8.19 1.10 5.88
CA ALA A 1 8.37 0.76 4.45
C ALA A 1 9.12 -0.56 4.32
N MET A 2 8.65 -1.46 3.45
CA MET A 2 9.25 -2.80 3.24
C MET A 2 10.74 -2.74 2.86
N GLN A 3 11.14 -1.72 2.10
CA GLN A 3 12.51 -1.54 1.59
C GLN A 3 13.56 -1.19 2.67
N MET A 4 13.15 -0.83 3.89
CA MET A 4 14.11 -0.51 4.96
C MET A 4 14.81 -1.77 5.47
N ASN A 5 14.08 -2.61 6.22
CA ASN A 5 14.60 -3.87 6.75
C ASN A 5 13.85 -5.10 6.22
N GLY A 6 12.63 -4.92 5.70
CA GLY A 6 11.75 -6.03 5.33
C GLY A 6 12.36 -6.94 4.26
N ASN A 7 13.03 -6.36 3.25
CA ASN A 7 13.71 -7.14 2.20
C ASN A 7 14.83 -8.03 2.75
N SER A 8 15.56 -7.57 3.77
CA SER A 8 16.60 -8.35 4.44
C SER A 8 15.97 -9.48 5.26
N GLU A 9 14.84 -9.24 5.92
CA GLU A 9 14.14 -10.28 6.68
C GLU A 9 13.52 -11.37 5.81
N LEU A 10 13.19 -11.08 4.55
CA LEU A 10 12.80 -12.13 3.59
C LEU A 10 13.94 -13.15 3.39
N VAL A 11 15.21 -12.72 3.41
CA VAL A 11 16.37 -13.63 3.35
C VAL A 11 16.47 -14.46 4.62
N THR A 12 16.21 -13.86 5.78
CA THR A 12 16.11 -14.58 7.06
C THR A 12 15.04 -15.67 6.98
N ILE A 13 13.84 -15.34 6.48
CA ILE A 13 12.75 -16.30 6.29
C ILE A 13 13.19 -17.43 5.36
N ALA A 14 13.72 -17.09 4.17
CA ALA A 14 14.22 -18.05 3.20
C ALA A 14 15.24 -19.04 3.79
N LYS A 15 16.09 -18.58 4.71
CA LYS A 15 17.10 -19.43 5.37
C LYS A 15 16.53 -20.41 6.40
N TYR A 16 15.43 -20.05 7.07
CA TYR A 16 15.00 -20.76 8.29
C TYR A 16 13.62 -21.42 8.20
N TRP A 17 12.79 -21.09 7.20
CA TRP A 17 11.39 -21.52 7.17
C TRP A 17 11.20 -23.05 7.17
N GLU A 18 12.13 -23.80 6.57
CA GLU A 18 12.08 -25.27 6.54
C GLU A 18 12.21 -25.93 7.92
N ARG A 19 12.66 -25.17 8.94
CA ARG A 19 12.74 -25.63 10.33
C ARG A 19 11.43 -25.46 11.08
N TRP A 20 10.48 -24.73 10.52
CA TRP A 20 9.20 -24.45 11.16
C TRP A 20 8.31 -25.68 11.05
N SER A 21 7.56 -25.96 12.12
CA SER A 21 6.54 -27.02 12.10
C SER A 21 5.37 -26.71 11.15
N ASP A 22 5.16 -25.42 10.87
CA ASP A 22 4.16 -24.90 9.94
C ASP A 22 4.80 -23.77 9.12
N PRO A 23 5.01 -23.94 7.81
CA PRO A 23 5.70 -22.97 6.96
C PRO A 23 4.80 -21.82 6.48
N ARG A 24 3.52 -21.79 6.90
CA ARG A 24 2.56 -20.79 6.45
C ARG A 24 2.85 -19.42 7.06
N LEU A 25 3.44 -18.55 6.24
CA LEU A 25 3.63 -17.12 6.50
C LEU A 25 3.31 -16.36 5.21
N ILE A 26 2.45 -15.34 5.30
CA ILE A 26 2.09 -14.50 4.16
C ILE A 26 2.50 -13.06 4.49
N VAL A 27 3.37 -12.49 3.67
CA VAL A 27 3.80 -11.09 3.75
C VAL A 27 3.10 -10.31 2.63
N LEU A 28 2.15 -9.46 3.00
CA LEU A 28 1.49 -8.54 2.05
C LEU A 28 2.25 -7.22 2.00
N VAL A 29 2.78 -6.89 0.83
CA VAL A 29 3.41 -5.62 0.52
C VAL A 29 2.45 -4.78 -0.31
N LEU A 30 1.94 -3.70 0.28
CA LEU A 30 1.17 -2.68 -0.44
C LEU A 30 2.16 -1.75 -1.14
N ASN A 31 2.49 -2.05 -2.39
CA ASN A 31 3.44 -1.31 -3.21
C ASN A 31 2.74 -0.12 -3.86
N ASN A 32 2.78 1.04 -3.19
CA ASN A 32 2.34 2.34 -3.72
C ASN A 32 3.50 3.27 -4.09
N ARG A 33 4.76 2.80 -3.94
CA ARG A 33 5.98 3.55 -4.20
C ARG A 33 6.07 4.88 -3.44
N ASP A 34 5.43 4.95 -2.27
CA ASP A 34 5.36 6.17 -1.47
C ASP A 34 5.50 5.86 0.02
N LEU A 35 6.12 6.79 0.77
CA LEU A 35 6.05 6.81 2.23
C LEU A 35 4.70 7.33 2.71
N ASN A 36 3.62 6.63 2.31
CA ASN A 36 2.25 7.12 2.32
C ASN A 36 1.79 7.66 3.69
N GLN A 37 2.17 7.00 4.79
CA GLN A 37 1.84 7.49 6.13
C GLN A 37 2.47 8.86 6.42
N VAL A 38 3.74 9.06 6.07
CA VAL A 38 4.44 10.34 6.28
C VAL A 38 3.85 11.42 5.37
N THR A 39 3.52 11.05 4.13
CA THR A 39 2.85 11.93 3.17
C THR A 39 1.52 12.45 3.73
N TRP A 40 0.67 11.56 4.27
CA TRP A 40 -0.61 11.97 4.86
C TRP A 40 -0.47 12.70 6.20
N GLU A 41 0.51 12.35 7.04
CA GLU A 41 0.80 13.11 8.27
C GLU A 41 1.20 14.56 7.94
N GLN A 42 2.10 14.78 6.97
CA GLN A 42 2.49 16.13 6.55
C GLN A 42 1.31 16.89 5.93
N ARG A 43 0.52 16.23 5.07
CA ARG A 43 -0.66 16.86 4.44
C ARG A 43 -1.75 17.22 5.46
N ALA A 44 -2.10 16.30 6.36
CA ALA A 44 -3.25 16.46 7.26
C ALA A 44 -2.93 17.16 8.57
N MET A 45 -1.68 17.12 9.05
CA MET A 45 -1.29 17.76 10.31
C MET A 45 -0.45 19.02 10.11
N ALA A 46 0.46 19.04 9.13
CA ALA A 46 1.30 20.21 8.86
C ALA A 46 0.72 21.13 7.76
N GLY A 47 -0.23 20.62 6.95
CA GLY A 47 -0.77 21.36 5.81
C GLY A 47 0.29 21.65 4.75
N ASP A 48 1.33 20.82 4.70
CA ASP A 48 2.41 20.93 3.75
C ASP A 48 2.22 19.94 2.59
N PRO A 49 2.54 20.37 1.36
CA PRO A 49 2.44 19.49 0.21
C PRO A 49 3.45 18.36 0.30
N LYS A 50 3.16 17.27 -0.39
CA LYS A 50 4.07 16.14 -0.58
C LYS A 50 5.46 16.60 -1.01
N PHE A 51 6.50 16.16 -0.30
CA PHE A 51 7.89 16.38 -0.67
C PHE A 51 8.44 15.18 -1.45
N GLU A 52 8.22 15.20 -2.77
CA GLU A 52 8.53 14.09 -3.69
C GLU A 52 9.96 13.54 -3.55
N ALA A 53 10.95 14.41 -3.32
CA ALA A 53 12.36 14.01 -3.23
C ALA A 53 12.69 13.10 -2.03
N ALA A 54 11.85 13.10 -0.98
CA ALA A 54 12.03 12.23 0.18
C ALA A 54 10.95 11.15 0.31
N GLN A 55 9.79 11.34 -0.30
CA GLN A 55 8.62 10.45 -0.13
C GLN A 55 8.49 9.42 -1.26
N GLY A 56 9.01 9.71 -2.46
CA GLY A 56 9.04 8.76 -3.57
C GLY A 56 10.01 7.61 -3.30
N LEU A 57 9.51 6.38 -3.39
CA LEU A 57 10.33 5.18 -3.29
C LEU A 57 10.63 4.62 -4.69
N PRO A 58 11.84 4.10 -4.93
CA PRO A 58 12.12 3.37 -6.16
C PRO A 58 11.22 2.13 -6.25
N ASP A 59 10.85 1.75 -7.47
CA ASP A 59 10.12 0.49 -7.67
C ASP A 59 11.00 -0.70 -7.29
N PHE A 60 10.43 -1.65 -6.56
CA PHE A 60 11.13 -2.87 -6.17
C PHE A 60 10.22 -4.08 -6.44
N PRO A 61 10.70 -5.10 -7.18
CA PRO A 61 9.85 -6.23 -7.58
C PRO A 61 9.77 -7.28 -6.45
N TYR A 62 8.97 -7.02 -5.40
CA TYR A 62 8.94 -7.85 -4.19
C TYR A 62 8.53 -9.30 -4.46
N ALA A 63 7.55 -9.53 -5.34
CA ALA A 63 7.13 -10.89 -5.69
C ALA A 63 8.26 -11.66 -6.39
N ALA A 64 8.89 -11.05 -7.40
CA ALA A 64 10.00 -11.69 -8.11
C ALA A 64 11.23 -11.90 -7.21
N TYR A 65 11.48 -10.99 -6.27
CA TYR A 65 12.54 -11.15 -5.28
C TYR A 65 12.26 -12.34 -4.34
N ALA A 66 11.01 -12.55 -3.94
CA ALA A 66 10.62 -13.72 -3.14
C ALA A 66 10.89 -15.03 -3.90
N ASP A 67 10.53 -15.09 -5.19
CA ASP A 67 10.82 -16.25 -6.04
C ASP A 67 12.34 -16.51 -6.15
N LEU A 68 13.14 -15.45 -6.30
CA LEU A 68 14.61 -15.54 -6.41
C LEU A 68 15.26 -16.20 -5.19
N ILE A 69 14.72 -15.99 -3.99
CA ILE A 69 15.27 -16.52 -2.73
C ILE A 69 14.57 -17.81 -2.28
N GLY A 70 13.72 -18.41 -3.11
CA GLY A 70 13.07 -19.70 -2.85
C GLY A 70 11.76 -19.64 -2.06
N LEU A 71 11.24 -18.43 -1.82
CA LEU A 71 9.88 -18.21 -1.33
C LEU A 71 8.90 -18.19 -2.51
N ARG A 72 7.60 -18.06 -2.24
CA ARG A 72 6.59 -17.88 -3.29
C ARG A 72 6.25 -16.41 -3.48
N GLY A 73 6.42 -15.89 -4.69
CA GLY A 73 5.96 -14.56 -5.09
C GLY A 73 4.57 -14.59 -5.72
N VAL A 74 3.73 -13.61 -5.39
CA VAL A 74 2.45 -13.36 -6.07
C VAL A 74 2.32 -11.86 -6.30
N ARG A 75 2.14 -11.43 -7.54
CA ARG A 75 1.90 -10.01 -7.88
C ARG A 75 0.43 -9.80 -8.18
N VAL A 76 -0.13 -8.73 -7.63
CA VAL A 76 -1.52 -8.28 -7.84
C VAL A 76 -1.45 -6.88 -8.44
N ALA A 77 -1.92 -6.74 -9.67
CA ALA A 77 -1.98 -5.49 -10.41
C ALA A 77 -3.42 -4.98 -10.58
N THR A 78 -4.43 -5.86 -10.52
CA THR A 78 -5.85 -5.50 -10.61
C THR A 78 -6.69 -6.06 -9.46
N PRO A 79 -7.86 -5.47 -9.15
CA PRO A 79 -8.72 -5.93 -8.05
C PRO A 79 -9.22 -7.37 -8.20
N GLU A 80 -9.43 -7.83 -9.44
CA GLU A 80 -9.93 -9.18 -9.74
C GLU A 80 -8.92 -10.27 -9.35
N GLU A 81 -7.63 -9.91 -9.27
CA GLU A 81 -6.54 -10.82 -8.90
C GLU A 81 -6.44 -11.01 -7.38
N ILE A 82 -7.14 -10.21 -6.56
CA ILE A 82 -7.05 -10.27 -5.09
C ILE A 82 -7.49 -11.64 -4.56
N GLY A 83 -8.66 -12.13 -4.98
CA GLY A 83 -9.16 -13.44 -4.56
C GLY A 83 -8.20 -14.58 -4.94
N PRO A 84 -7.86 -14.74 -6.23
CA PRO A 84 -6.89 -15.73 -6.69
C PRO A 84 -5.52 -15.65 -6.00
N ALA A 85 -5.05 -14.44 -5.67
CA ALA A 85 -3.79 -14.25 -4.95
C ALA A 85 -3.85 -14.80 -3.52
N TRP A 86 -4.96 -14.59 -2.82
CA TRP A 86 -5.18 -15.16 -1.49
C TRP A 86 -5.31 -16.67 -1.53
N ASP A 87 -6.03 -17.22 -2.51
CA ASP A 87 -6.12 -18.68 -2.69
C ASP A 87 -4.74 -19.29 -2.93
N ALA A 88 -3.94 -18.67 -3.80
CA ALA A 88 -2.57 -19.09 -4.06
C ALA A 88 -1.67 -19.00 -2.82
N ALA A 89 -1.83 -17.95 -2.01
CA ALA A 89 -1.01 -17.73 -0.83
C ALA A 89 -1.37 -18.67 0.33
N LEU A 90 -2.66 -18.87 0.58
CA LEU A 90 -3.16 -19.75 1.65
C LEU A 90 -2.95 -21.23 1.34
N GLY A 91 -2.91 -21.61 0.05
CA GLY A 91 -2.63 -22.97 -0.42
C GLY A 91 -1.15 -23.27 -0.67
N ALA A 92 -0.22 -22.36 -0.36
CA ALA A 92 1.20 -22.57 -0.60
C ALA A 92 1.85 -23.52 0.41
N ASP A 93 2.91 -24.21 -0.03
CA ASP A 93 3.73 -25.14 0.76
C ASP A 93 4.91 -24.45 1.48
N ARG A 94 5.05 -23.13 1.31
CA ARG A 94 6.17 -22.30 1.78
C ARG A 94 5.71 -20.87 2.03
N PRO A 95 6.51 -20.01 2.70
CA PRO A 95 6.19 -18.61 2.89
C PRO A 95 5.95 -17.87 1.57
N VAL A 96 4.99 -16.95 1.59
CA VAL A 96 4.50 -16.22 0.41
C VAL A 96 4.67 -14.73 0.59
N VAL A 97 5.12 -14.04 -0.45
CA VAL A 97 5.09 -12.58 -0.55
C VAL A 97 4.06 -12.19 -1.60
N ILE A 98 3.01 -11.50 -1.17
CA ILE A 98 2.05 -10.86 -2.07
C ILE A 98 2.49 -9.41 -2.27
N GLU A 99 2.79 -9.05 -3.51
CA GLU A 99 3.02 -7.67 -3.94
C GLU A 99 1.75 -7.13 -4.56
N ALA A 100 1.03 -6.26 -3.84
CA ALA A 100 -0.16 -5.60 -4.36
C ALA A 100 0.20 -4.18 -4.81
N LEU A 101 -0.02 -3.88 -6.08
CA LEU A 101 0.07 -2.51 -6.59
C LEU A 101 -1.11 -1.72 -6.05
N THR A 102 -0.80 -0.67 -5.31
CA THR A 102 -1.82 0.17 -4.65
C THR A 102 -1.61 1.62 -5.01
N ASP A 103 -2.69 2.39 -4.91
CA ASP A 103 -2.60 3.81 -5.19
C ASP A 103 -2.06 4.60 -3.97
N PRO A 104 -1.06 5.49 -4.17
CA PRO A 104 -0.51 6.32 -3.10
C PRO A 104 -1.45 7.43 -2.62
N GLU A 105 -2.47 7.81 -3.41
CA GLU A 105 -3.37 8.93 -3.09
C GLU A 105 -4.60 8.50 -2.27
N VAL A 106 -4.64 7.26 -1.79
CA VAL A 106 -5.64 6.81 -0.81
C VAL A 106 -5.16 7.15 0.60
N ALA A 107 -6.00 7.91 1.32
CA ALA A 107 -5.71 8.35 2.68
C ALA A 107 -5.62 7.17 3.65
N SER A 108 -4.52 7.08 4.39
CA SER A 108 -4.36 6.15 5.52
C SER A 108 -4.96 6.68 6.83
N LEU A 109 -5.66 7.83 6.78
CA LEU A 109 -6.23 8.48 7.95
C LEU A 109 -7.58 7.87 8.32
N PRO A 110 -7.92 7.82 9.63
CA PRO A 110 -9.21 7.30 10.07
C PRO A 110 -10.39 8.10 9.47
N PRO A 111 -11.55 7.46 9.26
CA PRO A 111 -12.71 8.06 8.58
C PRO A 111 -13.29 9.29 9.30
N HIS A 112 -12.90 9.53 10.57
CA HIS A 112 -13.28 10.71 11.33
C HIS A 112 -12.17 11.75 11.30
N ILE A 113 -12.22 12.62 10.30
CA ILE A 113 -11.34 13.78 10.16
C ILE A 113 -11.80 14.86 11.13
N THR A 114 -10.92 15.33 12.00
CA THR A 114 -11.21 16.50 12.86
C THR A 114 -11.25 17.78 12.03
N PHE A 115 -11.98 18.81 12.49
CA PHE A 115 -12.12 20.08 11.75
C PHE A 115 -10.76 20.72 11.38
N ASP A 116 -9.77 20.60 12.27
CA ASP A 116 -8.43 21.12 12.04
C ASP A 116 -7.65 20.33 10.98
N GLN A 117 -7.84 19.01 10.91
CA GLN A 117 -7.26 18.16 9.86
C GLN A 117 -7.89 18.45 8.49
N ALA A 118 -9.20 18.74 8.44
CA ALA A 118 -9.88 19.14 7.21
C ALA A 118 -9.38 20.50 6.69
N ARG A 119 -9.15 21.46 7.59
CA ARG A 119 -8.58 22.78 7.25
C ARG A 119 -7.15 22.66 6.73
N SER A 120 -6.34 21.81 7.35
CA SER A 120 -4.95 21.56 6.96
C SER A 120 -4.86 20.85 5.60
N LEU A 121 -5.72 19.85 5.36
CA LEU A 121 -5.84 19.20 4.06
C LEU A 121 -6.24 20.19 2.94
N THR A 122 -7.20 21.09 3.23
CA THR A 122 -7.60 22.15 2.30
C THR A 122 -6.43 23.09 2.00
N SER A 123 -5.64 23.46 3.03
CA SER A 123 -4.43 24.27 2.88
C SER A 123 -3.38 23.60 1.98
N ALA A 124 -3.10 22.31 2.17
CA ALA A 124 -2.15 21.56 1.35
C ALA A 124 -2.58 21.49 -0.12
N LEU A 125 -3.88 21.25 -0.40
CA LEU A 125 -4.44 21.27 -1.75
C LEU A 125 -4.34 22.65 -2.41
N LEU A 126 -4.60 23.72 -1.65
CA LEU A 126 -4.45 25.11 -2.13
C LEU A 126 -3.00 25.48 -2.45
N LYS A 127 -2.03 24.90 -1.74
CA LYS A 127 -0.59 25.06 -1.98
C LYS A 127 -0.07 24.31 -3.22
N ARG A 128 -0.95 23.82 -4.12
CA ARG A 128 -0.60 23.03 -5.33
C ARG A 128 0.15 21.73 -4.98
N ASP A 129 -0.44 20.91 -4.10
CA ASP A 129 0.07 19.54 -3.90
C ASP A 129 0.06 18.77 -5.25
N PRO A 130 1.16 18.08 -5.63
CA PRO A 130 1.27 17.35 -6.89
C PRO A 130 0.11 16.37 -7.15
N GLY A 131 -0.44 15.74 -6.10
CA GLY A 131 -1.55 14.78 -6.16
C GLY A 131 -2.95 15.40 -6.14
N SER A 132 -3.07 16.73 -6.03
CA SER A 132 -4.36 17.41 -5.78
C SER A 132 -5.47 17.03 -6.76
N ARG A 133 -5.15 16.86 -8.05
CA ARG A 133 -6.14 16.53 -9.09
C ARG A 133 -6.74 15.13 -8.91
N ASP A 134 -5.91 14.16 -8.53
CA ASP A 134 -6.36 12.77 -8.41
C ASP A 134 -7.04 12.52 -7.07
N ILE A 135 -6.62 13.21 -6.00
CA ILE A 135 -7.35 13.25 -4.72
C ILE A 135 -8.79 13.78 -4.93
N ILE A 136 -8.95 14.93 -5.60
CA ILE A 136 -10.27 15.52 -5.87
C ILE A 136 -11.16 14.59 -6.70
N ARG A 137 -10.60 13.94 -7.73
CA ARG A 137 -11.34 12.98 -8.56
C ARG A 137 -11.82 11.76 -7.77
N ARG A 138 -11.00 11.24 -6.85
CA ARG A 138 -11.35 10.10 -6.01
C ARG A 138 -12.43 10.44 -5.00
N SER A 139 -12.30 11.55 -4.27
CA SER A 139 -13.35 11.98 -3.34
C SER A 139 -14.69 12.22 -4.04
N PHE A 140 -14.67 12.66 -5.30
CA PHE A 140 -15.89 12.79 -6.10
C PHE A 140 -16.46 11.42 -6.50
N ARG A 141 -15.61 10.45 -6.88
CA ARG A 141 -16.02 9.08 -7.20
C ARG A 141 -16.60 8.36 -5.99
N GLU A 142 -15.93 8.41 -4.85
CA GLU A 142 -16.39 7.80 -3.59
C GLU A 142 -17.74 8.38 -3.18
N LYS A 143 -17.95 9.69 -3.27
CA LYS A 143 -19.28 10.30 -3.03
C LYS A 143 -20.33 9.83 -4.03
N ILE A 144 -19.99 9.65 -5.30
CA ILE A 144 -20.95 9.13 -6.29
C ILE A 144 -21.31 7.69 -5.98
N GLU A 145 -20.35 6.86 -5.58
CA GLU A 145 -20.57 5.46 -5.19
C GLU A 145 -21.35 5.34 -3.87
N GLU A 146 -21.16 6.26 -2.93
CA GLU A 146 -21.93 6.36 -1.68
C GLU A 146 -23.39 6.81 -1.96
N PHE A 147 -23.60 7.71 -2.93
CA PHE A 147 -24.93 8.18 -3.34
C PHE A 147 -25.65 7.24 -4.33
N LEU A 148 -24.95 6.31 -4.97
CA LEU A 148 -25.54 5.26 -5.79
C LEU A 148 -25.87 4.07 -4.89
N PRO A 149 -27.15 3.84 -4.53
CA PRO A 149 -27.51 2.68 -3.73
C PRO A 149 -27.08 1.41 -4.45
N HIS A 150 -26.41 0.51 -3.73
CA HIS A 150 -26.07 -0.83 -4.21
C HIS A 150 -27.32 -1.47 -4.81
N ARG A 151 -27.31 -1.68 -6.13
CA ARG A 151 -28.30 -2.55 -6.76
C ARG A 151 -27.96 -3.98 -6.37
N SER A 152 -28.90 -4.61 -5.67
CA SER A 152 -28.96 -6.05 -5.39
C SER A 152 -28.74 -6.90 -6.62
#